data_AF-A0A7C1FWW2-F1
#
_entry.id   AF-A0A7C1FWW2-F1
#
_cell.length_a   1.000
_cell.length_b   1.000
_cell.length_c   1.000
_cell.angle_alpha   90.00
_cell.angle_beta   90.00
_cell.angle_gamma   90.00
#
_symmetry.space_group_name_H-M   'P 1'
#
loop_
_entity.id
_entity.type
_entity.pdbx_description
1 polymer ?
#
loop_
_entity_poly.entity_id
_entity_poly.type
_entity_poly.pdbx_seq_one_letter_code
_entity_poly.pdbx_strand_id
1 'polypeptide(L)'
;MGWPIGMTSRWARPADSSFNVIVGPSLFRRLGSVYGLRILDLACGQGFLCRELARRGAQVTGVDASGEMIRLARTYESGNPLGITYLHADAADLRDLDDSSFDIVICNLSLTDIADLEGAMTEVARVLVPGGRFIFSILHPCFHPPNARFITDSAGRVFHRAVGRYYQEGHWWPEGPEAGGPPSWRSRAGAIHRTLSAYLNALTRHNLAPVHIEEPVPTAEGMEQYPELRPWADVPMLLLVESVRVAPAALQPLEHGVLHRDRRRSAILGRAMRFQVYTPPGYEDSQAAYPVVYLLHRWGSDEREWTERLRVHEVADRLISRGDVPPFLIVMPQGHKSFFLNAAAPQGDYSAILESDPVFFKDALTGCGNYEDYLLEEVIPHVEATYRVLADREHRAIGGVSMGGHGALTLALRHPDLFSTVGAHSPALFEESFYPPWLYGDLAGFAERDPVHLASSRQWAAGRVPLLRVYLDCGSEDVLLPRVEVLHRALLEHGLAHEYHLYPGGHNSSYWRLHLEEYLRFYAAGWAF
;
A
#
# COMPACT_ATOMS: atom_id res chain seq x y z
N MET A 1 -19.03 -34.20 33.08
CA MET A 1 -19.19 -35.66 33.21
C MET A 1 -18.04 -36.33 32.47
N GLY A 2 -17.20 -37.08 33.18
CA GLY A 2 -15.98 -37.69 32.62
C GLY A 2 -16.29 -38.85 31.67
N TRP A 3 -15.52 -38.95 30.59
CA TRP A 3 -15.69 -39.96 29.54
C TRP A 3 -14.67 -41.09 29.69
N PRO A 4 -15.05 -42.37 29.42
CA PRO A 4 -14.11 -43.48 29.37
C PRO A 4 -13.18 -43.36 28.15
N ILE A 5 -11.88 -43.54 28.40
CA ILE A 5 -10.73 -43.40 27.48
C ILE A 5 -10.85 -44.20 26.16
N GLY A 6 -11.73 -45.19 26.08
CA GLY A 6 -11.92 -46.06 24.91
C GLY A 6 -12.92 -45.58 23.85
N MET A 7 -13.77 -44.58 24.14
CA MET A 7 -14.79 -44.14 23.18
C MET A 7 -14.33 -43.01 22.25
N THR A 8 -13.44 -42.12 22.68
CA THR A 8 -12.91 -41.01 21.84
C THR A 8 -11.97 -41.50 20.74
N SER A 9 -11.24 -42.60 20.94
CA SER A 9 -10.28 -43.15 19.97
C SER A 9 -10.93 -43.91 18.81
N ARG A 10 -12.15 -44.46 18.98
CA ARG A 10 -12.86 -45.17 17.90
C ARG A 10 -13.45 -44.22 16.84
N TRP A 11 -13.82 -43.00 17.23
CA TRP A 11 -14.36 -41.97 16.32
C TRP A 11 -13.29 -41.04 15.71
N ALA A 12 -12.01 -41.21 16.10
CA ALA A 12 -10.88 -40.51 15.53
C ALA A 12 -10.35 -41.15 14.22
N ARG A 13 -10.61 -42.44 13.98
CA ARG A 13 -10.15 -43.12 12.75
C ARG A 13 -10.71 -42.52 11.43
N PRO A 14 -11.94 -42.00 11.36
CA PRO A 14 -12.43 -41.27 10.18
C PRO A 14 -11.84 -39.86 10.01
N ALA A 15 -11.33 -39.26 11.09
CA ALA A 15 -10.62 -37.98 11.02
C ALA A 15 -9.23 -38.16 10.38
N ASP A 16 -8.59 -39.32 10.58
CA ASP A 16 -7.37 -39.71 9.88
C ASP A 16 -7.60 -39.94 8.37
N SER A 17 -8.78 -40.38 7.92
CA SER A 17 -9.02 -40.67 6.49
C SER A 17 -9.28 -39.41 5.66
N SER A 18 -10.24 -38.57 6.06
CA SER A 18 -10.60 -37.35 5.30
C SER A 18 -9.49 -36.29 5.29
N PHE A 19 -8.70 -36.18 6.36
CA PHE A 19 -7.50 -35.34 6.34
C PHE A 19 -6.48 -35.86 5.33
N ASN A 20 -6.11 -37.14 5.36
CA ASN A 20 -5.03 -37.66 4.52
C ASN A 20 -5.37 -37.70 3.02
N VAL A 21 -6.65 -37.89 2.66
CA VAL A 21 -7.04 -38.08 1.24
C VAL A 21 -7.78 -36.89 0.62
N ILE A 22 -8.05 -35.82 1.37
CA ILE A 22 -8.74 -34.63 0.86
C ILE A 22 -7.97 -33.36 1.22
N VAL A 23 -7.92 -32.96 2.50
CA VAL A 23 -7.34 -31.66 2.91
C VAL A 23 -5.81 -31.68 2.91
N GLY A 24 -5.22 -32.73 3.47
CA GLY A 24 -3.80 -32.87 3.73
C GLY A 24 -2.93 -32.61 2.50
N PRO A 25 -3.22 -33.22 1.33
CA PRO A 25 -2.49 -32.96 0.10
C PRO A 25 -2.46 -31.47 -0.28
N SER A 26 -3.62 -30.80 -0.26
CA SER A 26 -3.73 -29.37 -0.56
C SER A 26 -3.04 -28.50 0.50
N LEU A 27 -3.25 -28.80 1.79
CA LEU A 27 -2.66 -28.09 2.91
C LEU A 27 -1.13 -28.15 2.88
N PHE A 28 -0.53 -29.34 2.76
CA PHE A 28 0.92 -29.49 2.76
C PHE A 28 1.56 -28.95 1.49
N ARG A 29 0.91 -29.08 0.33
CA ARG A 29 1.35 -28.42 -0.89
C ARG A 29 1.38 -26.91 -0.72
N ARG A 30 0.36 -26.34 -0.05
CA ARG A 30 0.31 -24.90 0.19
C ARG A 30 1.32 -24.44 1.22
N LEU A 31 1.50 -25.18 2.30
CA LEU A 31 2.49 -24.86 3.34
C LEU A 31 3.91 -24.81 2.75
N GLY A 32 4.26 -25.76 1.89
CA GLY A 32 5.62 -25.91 1.38
C GLY A 32 6.56 -26.43 2.48
N SER A 33 7.80 -25.93 2.51
CA SER A 33 8.72 -26.25 3.60
C SER A 33 8.30 -25.49 4.87
N VAL A 34 8.25 -26.21 6.00
CA VAL A 34 7.97 -25.65 7.32
C VAL A 34 9.17 -25.71 8.26
N TYR A 35 10.34 -26.11 7.74
CA TYR A 35 11.54 -26.30 8.55
C TYR A 35 11.97 -24.98 9.20
N GLY A 36 12.08 -24.98 10.53
CA GLY A 36 12.47 -23.82 11.33
C GLY A 36 11.37 -22.77 11.54
N LEU A 37 10.19 -22.92 10.94
CA LEU A 37 9.08 -21.99 11.13
C LEU A 37 8.37 -22.22 12.46
N ARG A 38 7.92 -21.14 13.08
CA ARG A 38 7.06 -21.15 14.28
C ARG A 38 5.61 -21.22 13.82
N ILE A 39 4.93 -22.31 14.16
CA ILE A 39 3.56 -22.59 13.75
C ILE A 39 2.65 -22.73 14.95
N LEU A 40 1.54 -22.00 14.92
CA LEU A 40 0.41 -22.18 15.83
C LEU A 40 -0.66 -23.05 15.16
N ASP A 41 -1.02 -24.17 15.77
CA ASP A 41 -2.17 -25.00 15.38
C ASP A 41 -3.36 -24.62 16.29
N LEU A 42 -4.29 -23.84 15.73
CA LEU A 42 -5.47 -23.29 16.39
C LEU A 42 -6.61 -24.29 16.37
N ALA A 43 -7.10 -24.66 17.56
CA ALA A 43 -8.00 -25.81 17.78
C ALA A 43 -7.36 -27.14 17.35
N CYS A 44 -6.18 -27.42 17.92
CA CYS A 44 -5.34 -28.55 17.53
C CYS A 44 -5.91 -29.94 17.86
N GLY A 45 -7.01 -30.00 18.63
CA GLY A 45 -7.55 -31.23 19.19
C GLY A 45 -6.48 -31.99 19.97
N GLN A 46 -6.37 -33.29 19.72
CA GLN A 46 -5.34 -34.14 20.33
C GLN A 46 -3.93 -33.96 19.74
N GLY A 47 -3.73 -33.00 18.82
CA GLY A 47 -2.43 -32.62 18.30
C GLY A 47 -1.94 -33.45 17.12
N PHE A 48 -2.84 -34.02 16.30
CA PHE A 48 -2.44 -34.79 15.11
C PHE A 48 -1.60 -33.96 14.13
N LEU A 49 -2.15 -32.83 13.69
CA LEU A 49 -1.48 -31.95 12.74
C LEU A 49 -0.20 -31.36 13.34
N CYS A 50 -0.22 -30.99 14.63
CA CYS A 50 0.97 -30.57 15.35
C CYS A 50 2.15 -31.55 15.19
N ARG A 51 1.91 -32.85 15.38
CA ARG A 51 2.96 -33.87 15.26
C ARG A 51 3.45 -34.04 13.83
N GLU A 52 2.56 -33.93 12.85
CA GLU A 52 2.96 -33.95 11.44
C GLU A 52 3.84 -32.74 11.08
N LEU A 53 3.51 -31.55 11.58
CA LEU A 53 4.31 -30.34 11.36
C LEU A 53 5.66 -30.42 12.08
N ALA A 54 5.69 -30.87 13.33
CA ALA A 54 6.92 -31.02 14.10
C ALA A 54 7.89 -32.03 13.47
N ARG A 55 7.39 -33.17 12.95
CA ARG A 55 8.20 -34.12 12.19
C ARG A 55 8.81 -33.54 10.91
N ARG A 56 8.21 -32.48 10.35
CA ARG A 56 8.71 -31.73 9.19
C ARG A 56 9.66 -30.58 9.58
N GLY A 57 10.00 -30.47 10.86
CA GLY A 57 10.98 -29.51 11.38
C GLY A 57 10.40 -28.16 11.82
N ALA A 58 9.08 -28.03 11.94
CA ALA A 58 8.47 -26.83 12.49
C ALA A 58 8.58 -26.78 14.02
N GLN A 59 8.64 -25.58 14.58
CA GLN A 59 8.45 -25.33 16.01
C GLN A 59 6.97 -25.11 16.27
N VAL A 60 6.31 -26.05 16.95
CA VAL A 60 4.85 -26.09 16.99
C VAL A 60 4.30 -25.77 18.38
N THR A 61 3.33 -24.85 18.42
CA THR A 61 2.43 -24.66 19.56
C THR A 61 1.02 -25.05 19.14
N GLY A 62 0.36 -25.93 19.91
CA GLY A 62 -1.03 -26.31 19.71
C GLY A 62 -1.91 -25.71 20.81
N VAL A 63 -3.03 -25.09 20.43
CA VAL A 63 -4.03 -24.54 21.36
C VAL A 63 -5.37 -25.21 21.12
N ASP A 64 -6.10 -25.54 22.19
CA ASP A 64 -7.45 -26.08 22.09
C ASP A 64 -8.26 -25.74 23.35
N ALA A 65 -9.54 -25.41 23.18
CA ALA A 65 -10.44 -25.06 24.27
C ALA A 65 -10.83 -26.29 25.14
N SER A 66 -10.62 -27.51 24.64
CA SER A 66 -10.89 -28.74 25.35
C SER A 66 -9.68 -29.21 26.16
N GLY A 67 -9.76 -29.06 27.49
CA GLY A 67 -8.74 -29.57 28.41
C GLY A 67 -8.49 -31.08 28.28
N GLU A 68 -9.49 -31.87 27.90
CA GLU A 68 -9.32 -33.31 27.65
C GLU A 68 -8.51 -33.60 26.37
N MET A 69 -8.71 -32.81 25.30
CA MET A 69 -7.92 -32.93 24.08
C MET A 69 -6.46 -32.55 24.34
N ILE A 70 -6.22 -31.45 25.07
CA ILE A 70 -4.88 -31.04 25.50
C ILE A 70 -4.23 -32.08 26.40
N ARG A 71 -4.97 -32.71 27.32
CA ARG A 71 -4.45 -33.81 28.15
C ARG A 71 -4.00 -35.00 27.30
N LEU A 72 -4.76 -35.38 26.27
CA LEU A 72 -4.36 -36.43 25.33
C LEU A 72 -3.13 -36.01 24.51
N ALA A 73 -3.11 -34.78 23.98
CA ALA A 73 -1.97 -34.25 23.22
C ALA A 73 -0.67 -34.30 24.02
N ARG A 74 -0.70 -33.85 25.28
CA ARG A 74 0.43 -33.93 26.23
C ARG A 74 0.83 -35.36 26.57
N THR A 75 -0.13 -36.28 26.62
CA THR A 75 0.15 -37.71 26.83
C THR A 75 0.90 -38.29 25.64
N TYR A 76 0.50 -37.97 24.41
CA TYR A 76 1.20 -38.40 23.19
C TYR A 76 2.61 -37.80 23.11
N GLU A 77 2.76 -36.52 23.44
CA GLU A 77 4.05 -35.84 23.50
C GLU A 77 4.98 -36.46 24.54
N SER A 78 4.48 -36.77 25.74
CA SER A 78 5.27 -37.42 26.79
C SER A 78 5.73 -38.82 26.39
N GLY A 79 4.92 -39.54 25.60
CA GLY A 79 5.24 -40.88 25.13
C GLY A 79 6.23 -40.91 23.95
N ASN A 80 6.23 -39.87 23.12
CA ASN A 80 7.15 -39.74 21.98
C ASN A 80 7.43 -38.25 21.70
N PRO A 81 8.39 -37.65 22.44
CA PRO A 81 8.62 -36.20 22.41
C PRO A 81 9.08 -35.70 21.04
N LEU A 82 8.41 -34.66 20.55
CA LEU A 82 8.74 -33.92 19.33
C LEU A 82 9.04 -32.44 19.62
N GLY A 83 8.97 -32.01 20.89
CA GLY A 83 9.21 -30.63 21.30
C GLY A 83 7.98 -29.72 21.15
N ILE A 84 6.78 -30.30 21.11
CA ILE A 84 5.54 -29.54 20.87
C ILE A 84 5.02 -28.94 22.17
N THR A 85 4.65 -27.67 22.15
CA THR A 85 3.99 -27.00 23.28
C THR A 85 2.48 -27.07 23.12
N TYR A 86 1.77 -27.54 24.15
CA TYR A 86 0.30 -27.63 24.13
C TYR A 86 -0.33 -26.78 25.24
N LEU A 87 -1.21 -25.85 24.86
CA LEU A 87 -1.87 -24.91 25.76
C LEU A 87 -3.39 -25.11 25.74
N HIS A 88 -4.01 -25.01 26.91
CA HIS A 88 -5.47 -24.99 27.04
C HIS A 88 -5.93 -23.55 26.99
N ALA A 89 -6.45 -23.11 25.84
CA ALA A 89 -6.84 -21.73 25.57
C ALA A 89 -8.01 -21.69 24.58
N ASP A 90 -8.80 -20.62 24.63
CA ASP A 90 -9.82 -20.34 23.62
C ASP A 90 -9.15 -19.69 22.40
N ALA A 91 -9.61 -20.02 21.18
CA ALA A 91 -9.08 -19.43 19.96
C ALA A 91 -9.28 -17.90 19.89
N ALA A 92 -10.28 -17.37 20.61
CA ALA A 92 -10.56 -15.95 20.75
C ALA A 92 -9.87 -15.29 21.96
N ASP A 93 -9.06 -16.04 22.72
CA ASP A 93 -8.32 -15.53 23.88
C ASP A 93 -6.97 -16.25 24.02
N LEU A 94 -5.96 -15.75 23.31
CA LEU A 94 -4.59 -16.26 23.29
C LEU A 94 -3.65 -15.38 24.11
N ARG A 95 -4.13 -14.81 25.23
CA ARG A 95 -3.36 -13.89 26.11
C ARG A 95 -2.01 -14.42 26.60
N ASP A 96 -1.83 -15.74 26.62
CA ASP A 96 -0.59 -16.39 27.03
C ASP A 96 0.46 -16.48 25.90
N LEU A 97 0.13 -15.96 24.71
CA LEU A 97 1.01 -15.90 23.53
C LEU A 97 1.37 -14.44 23.22
N ASP A 98 2.66 -14.21 22.94
CA ASP A 98 3.18 -12.89 22.57
C ASP A 98 2.68 -12.41 21.20
N ASP A 99 2.66 -11.09 21.02
CA ASP A 99 2.37 -10.48 19.72
C ASP A 99 3.46 -10.85 18.69
N SER A 100 3.05 -11.08 17.44
CA SER A 100 4.00 -11.34 16.33
C SER A 100 4.97 -12.50 16.59
N SER A 101 4.53 -13.55 17.28
CA SER A 101 5.36 -14.69 17.69
C SER A 101 5.31 -15.89 16.72
N PHE A 102 4.42 -15.89 15.73
CA PHE A 102 4.26 -17.01 14.79
C PHE A 102 4.41 -16.60 13.32
N ASP A 103 5.03 -17.47 12.54
CA ASP A 103 5.19 -17.28 11.10
C ASP A 103 3.95 -17.78 10.34
N ILE A 104 3.31 -18.84 10.87
CA ILE A 104 2.08 -19.42 10.34
C ILE A 104 1.12 -19.76 11.48
N VAL A 105 -0.16 -19.44 11.30
CA VAL A 105 -1.27 -19.97 12.11
C VAL A 105 -2.12 -20.87 11.22
N ILE A 106 -2.46 -22.07 11.70
CA ILE A 106 -3.29 -23.03 10.98
C ILE A 106 -4.54 -23.34 11.80
N CYS A 107 -5.72 -23.29 11.20
CA CYS A 107 -6.95 -23.79 11.83
C CYS A 107 -7.59 -24.85 10.92
N ASN A 108 -7.35 -26.13 11.21
CA ASN A 108 -7.75 -27.21 10.32
C ASN A 108 -9.07 -27.84 10.78
N LEU A 109 -10.12 -27.69 9.97
CA LEU A 109 -11.47 -28.27 10.14
C LEU A 109 -12.20 -27.91 11.44
N SER A 110 -11.76 -26.84 12.13
CA SER A 110 -12.31 -26.45 13.44
C SER A 110 -12.78 -25.00 13.54
N LEU A 111 -12.59 -24.16 12.50
CA LEU A 111 -13.10 -22.79 12.52
C LEU A 111 -14.65 -22.72 12.56
N THR A 112 -15.32 -23.78 12.11
CA THR A 112 -16.78 -23.97 12.26
C THR A 112 -17.21 -24.25 13.69
N ASP A 113 -16.27 -24.55 14.59
CA ASP A 113 -16.57 -24.91 15.98
C ASP A 113 -16.27 -23.73 16.94
N ILE A 114 -15.60 -22.68 16.44
CA ILE A 114 -15.28 -21.46 17.18
C ILE A 114 -16.49 -20.52 17.14
N ALA A 115 -17.03 -20.17 18.32
CA ALA A 115 -18.21 -19.32 18.46
C ALA A 115 -17.93 -17.85 18.15
N ASP A 116 -16.84 -17.32 18.69
CA ASP A 116 -16.39 -15.95 18.43
C ASP A 116 -15.38 -15.92 17.27
N LEU A 117 -15.92 -15.85 16.05
CA LEU A 117 -15.09 -15.75 14.85
C LEU A 117 -14.27 -14.45 14.85
N GLU A 118 -14.84 -13.34 15.34
CA GLU A 118 -14.20 -12.02 15.33
C GLU A 118 -13.03 -11.96 16.29
N GLY A 119 -13.23 -12.42 17.53
CA GLY A 119 -12.17 -12.54 18.52
C GLY A 119 -11.05 -13.47 18.04
N ALA A 120 -11.40 -14.60 17.42
CA ALA A 120 -10.39 -15.50 16.86
C ALA A 120 -9.58 -14.85 15.72
N MET A 121 -10.22 -14.12 14.79
CA MET A 121 -9.47 -13.41 13.74
C MET A 121 -8.59 -12.29 14.31
N THR A 122 -9.05 -11.60 15.36
CA THR A 122 -8.28 -10.60 16.10
C THR A 122 -7.00 -11.22 16.67
N GLU A 123 -7.12 -12.34 17.38
CA GLU A 123 -5.99 -13.03 17.99
C GLU A 123 -5.04 -13.62 16.95
N VAL A 124 -5.56 -14.22 15.88
CA VAL A 124 -4.75 -14.72 14.75
C VAL A 124 -3.91 -13.58 14.15
N ALA A 125 -4.53 -12.42 13.88
CA ALA A 125 -3.81 -11.27 13.35
C ALA A 125 -2.77 -10.74 14.34
N ARG A 126 -3.06 -10.74 15.65
CA ARG A 126 -2.14 -10.29 16.70
C ARG A 126 -0.88 -11.14 16.80
N VAL A 127 -1.04 -12.47 16.83
CA VAL A 127 0.07 -13.41 17.06
C VAL A 127 0.92 -13.69 15.81
N LEU A 128 0.39 -13.44 14.60
CA LEU A 128 1.17 -13.57 13.36
C LEU A 128 2.20 -12.46 13.21
N VAL A 129 3.42 -12.73 12.72
CA VAL A 129 4.33 -11.67 12.27
C VAL A 129 3.71 -10.86 11.10
N PRO A 130 4.12 -9.60 10.86
CA PRO A 130 3.76 -8.89 9.62
C PRO A 130 4.15 -9.74 8.39
N GLY A 131 3.20 -9.95 7.46
CA GLY A 131 3.37 -10.86 6.32
C GLY A 131 3.23 -12.35 6.64
N GLY A 132 3.01 -12.71 7.90
CA GLY A 132 2.75 -14.08 8.35
C GLY A 132 1.44 -14.64 7.78
N ARG A 133 1.34 -15.97 7.71
CA ARG A 133 0.27 -16.67 6.97
C ARG A 133 -0.77 -17.25 7.92
N PHE A 134 -2.04 -16.98 7.67
CA PHE A 134 -3.15 -17.73 8.26
C PHE A 134 -3.72 -18.70 7.24
N ILE A 135 -3.76 -20.00 7.55
CA ILE A 135 -4.34 -21.02 6.69
C ILE A 135 -5.43 -21.74 7.45
N PHE A 136 -6.64 -21.81 6.92
CA PHE A 136 -7.69 -22.62 7.51
C PHE A 136 -8.38 -23.50 6.49
N SER A 137 -8.92 -24.61 6.99
CA SER A 137 -9.80 -25.48 6.23
C SER A 137 -11.13 -25.63 6.98
N ILE A 138 -12.24 -25.65 6.25
CA ILE A 138 -13.58 -25.83 6.81
C ILE A 138 -14.42 -26.73 5.90
N LEU A 139 -15.52 -27.26 6.45
CA LEU A 139 -16.62 -27.73 5.62
C LEU A 139 -17.11 -26.58 4.73
N HIS A 140 -17.33 -26.86 3.45
CA HIS A 140 -17.67 -25.83 2.48
C HIS A 140 -19.01 -25.18 2.83
N PRO A 141 -19.08 -23.87 3.14
CA PRO A 141 -20.31 -23.22 3.61
C PRO A 141 -21.47 -23.35 2.63
N CYS A 142 -21.20 -23.31 1.32
CA CYS A 142 -22.23 -23.37 0.28
C CYS A 142 -22.78 -24.78 0.02
N PHE A 143 -22.02 -25.83 0.28
CA PHE A 143 -22.36 -27.20 -0.13
C PHE A 143 -22.54 -28.17 1.05
N HIS A 144 -22.10 -27.77 2.23
CA HIS A 144 -22.35 -28.45 3.50
C HIS A 144 -23.07 -27.59 4.57
N PRO A 145 -24.06 -26.72 4.22
CA PRO A 145 -24.85 -26.01 5.22
C PRO A 145 -25.88 -26.94 5.91
N PRO A 146 -26.61 -26.44 6.93
CA PRO A 146 -27.72 -27.16 7.54
C PRO A 146 -28.74 -27.68 6.51
N ASN A 147 -29.26 -28.90 6.71
CA ASN A 147 -30.24 -29.56 5.82
C ASN A 147 -29.76 -29.88 4.40
N ALA A 148 -28.46 -29.75 4.13
CA ALA A 148 -27.93 -30.12 2.85
C ALA A 148 -27.89 -31.66 2.75
N ARG A 149 -28.54 -32.25 1.73
CA ARG A 149 -28.43 -33.69 1.39
C ARG A 149 -28.06 -33.95 -0.08
N PHE A 150 -27.47 -35.11 -0.37
CA PHE A 150 -27.42 -35.62 -1.74
C PHE A 150 -28.81 -36.10 -2.18
N ILE A 151 -29.12 -35.89 -3.46
CA ILE A 151 -30.30 -36.46 -4.11
C ILE A 151 -29.83 -37.67 -4.93
N THR A 152 -30.43 -38.82 -4.65
CA THR A 152 -30.16 -40.08 -5.33
C THR A 152 -31.33 -40.51 -6.20
N ASP A 153 -31.06 -41.20 -7.30
CA ASP A 153 -32.10 -41.85 -8.12
C ASP A 153 -32.63 -43.14 -7.46
N SER A 154 -33.58 -43.82 -8.12
CA SER A 154 -34.16 -45.09 -7.65
C SER A 154 -33.17 -46.25 -7.58
N ALA A 155 -32.01 -46.13 -8.23
CA ALA A 155 -30.91 -47.09 -8.17
C ALA A 155 -29.83 -46.71 -7.13
N GLY A 156 -30.05 -45.64 -6.36
CA GLY A 156 -29.11 -45.15 -5.34
C GLY A 156 -27.94 -44.34 -5.90
N ARG A 157 -27.96 -43.95 -7.18
CA ARG A 157 -26.91 -43.12 -7.79
C ARG A 157 -27.12 -41.67 -7.43
N VAL A 158 -26.08 -41.01 -6.91
CA VAL A 158 -26.10 -39.57 -6.61
C VAL A 158 -26.04 -38.79 -7.92
N PHE A 159 -26.87 -37.75 -8.06
CA PHE A 159 -26.85 -36.87 -9.23
C PHE A 159 -26.84 -35.37 -8.90
N HIS A 160 -27.37 -34.96 -7.74
CA HIS A 160 -27.40 -33.56 -7.31
C HIS A 160 -27.15 -33.40 -5.80
N ARG A 161 -26.75 -32.19 -5.40
CA ARG A 161 -26.64 -31.76 -4.01
C ARG A 161 -27.71 -30.72 -3.71
N ALA A 162 -28.68 -31.05 -2.86
CA ALA A 162 -29.68 -30.09 -2.38
C ALA A 162 -29.09 -29.23 -1.25
N VAL A 163 -29.21 -27.92 -1.38
CA VAL A 163 -28.77 -26.94 -0.38
C VAL A 163 -29.98 -26.15 0.09
N GLY A 164 -30.14 -26.00 1.40
CA GLY A 164 -31.23 -25.23 2.01
C GLY A 164 -30.72 -24.43 3.19
N ARG A 165 -31.45 -23.35 3.55
CA ARG A 165 -31.17 -22.51 4.73
C ARG A 165 -29.74 -21.95 4.84
N TYR A 166 -29.03 -21.81 3.71
CA TYR A 166 -27.66 -21.29 3.68
C TYR A 166 -27.48 -19.90 4.34
N TYR A 167 -28.46 -19.01 4.25
CA TYR A 167 -28.38 -17.69 4.88
C TYR A 167 -28.76 -17.70 6.38
N GLN A 168 -29.15 -18.84 6.95
CA GLN A 168 -29.49 -18.97 8.38
C GLN A 168 -28.23 -19.37 9.15
N GLU A 169 -27.42 -18.39 9.52
CA GLU A 169 -26.23 -18.60 10.36
C GLU A 169 -26.60 -18.98 11.80
N GLY A 170 -25.71 -19.71 12.47
CA GLY A 170 -25.88 -20.12 13.85
C GLY A 170 -25.50 -21.57 14.12
N HIS A 171 -25.71 -21.99 15.36
CA HIS A 171 -25.42 -23.35 15.80
C HIS A 171 -26.42 -24.35 15.19
N TRP A 172 -25.91 -25.47 14.69
CA TRP A 172 -26.73 -26.53 14.11
C TRP A 172 -26.16 -27.91 14.44
N TRP A 173 -27.03 -28.91 14.40
CA TRP A 173 -26.66 -30.32 14.58
C TRP A 173 -26.96 -31.08 13.29
N PRO A 174 -25.98 -31.79 12.71
CA PRO A 174 -26.16 -32.38 11.39
C PRO A 174 -27.26 -33.43 11.26
N GLU A 175 -27.72 -33.97 12.37
CA GLU A 175 -28.70 -35.04 12.42
C GLU A 175 -29.47 -34.89 13.74
N GLY A 176 -30.74 -34.48 13.69
CA GLY A 176 -31.62 -34.62 14.85
C GLY A 176 -31.79 -36.11 15.22
N PRO A 177 -32.40 -36.44 16.38
CA PRO A 177 -32.68 -37.83 16.78
C PRO A 177 -33.50 -38.67 15.76
N GLU A 178 -34.00 -38.05 14.69
CA GLU A 178 -34.81 -38.65 13.61
C GLU A 178 -33.99 -39.17 12.41
N ALA A 179 -32.67 -38.97 12.33
CA ALA A 179 -31.88 -39.31 11.13
C ALA A 179 -31.41 -40.78 11.01
N GLY A 180 -31.70 -41.63 12.01
CA GLY A 180 -31.53 -43.09 11.91
C GLY A 180 -30.10 -43.65 11.80
N GLY A 181 -29.06 -42.81 11.72
CA GLY A 181 -27.65 -43.21 11.72
C GLY A 181 -27.05 -43.36 13.14
N PRO A 182 -25.94 -44.11 13.30
CA PRO A 182 -25.23 -44.16 14.58
C PRO A 182 -24.70 -42.76 14.94
N PRO A 183 -24.81 -42.33 16.22
CA PRO A 183 -24.48 -40.96 16.62
C PRO A 183 -23.00 -40.65 16.37
N SER A 184 -22.74 -39.67 15.48
CA SER A 184 -21.41 -39.10 15.23
C SER A 184 -21.01 -38.09 16.32
N TRP A 185 -19.74 -37.68 16.36
CA TRP A 185 -19.32 -36.60 17.27
C TRP A 185 -20.05 -35.29 16.95
N ARG A 186 -20.31 -35.00 15.67
CA ARG A 186 -21.05 -33.80 15.24
C ARG A 186 -22.52 -33.84 15.63
N SER A 187 -23.15 -35.01 15.74
CA SER A 187 -24.54 -35.08 16.24
C SER A 187 -24.65 -34.77 17.73
N ARG A 188 -23.53 -34.72 18.47
CA ARG A 188 -23.48 -34.29 19.88
C ARG A 188 -22.93 -32.88 20.06
N ALA A 189 -21.82 -32.57 19.41
CA ALA A 189 -21.16 -31.26 19.53
C ALA A 189 -21.84 -30.16 18.70
N GLY A 190 -22.50 -30.53 17.60
CA GLY A 190 -22.98 -29.58 16.60
C GLY A 190 -21.82 -28.92 15.82
N ALA A 191 -22.15 -27.90 15.06
CA ALA A 191 -21.24 -27.01 14.37
C ALA A 191 -21.90 -25.64 14.21
N ILE A 192 -21.14 -24.61 13.86
CA ILE A 192 -21.66 -23.27 13.59
C ILE A 192 -21.64 -23.03 12.10
N HIS A 193 -22.82 -22.86 11.53
CA HIS A 193 -22.98 -22.46 10.14
C HIS A 193 -22.81 -20.95 10.02
N ARG A 194 -22.01 -20.53 9.06
CA ARG A 194 -21.87 -19.13 8.64
C ARG A 194 -21.78 -19.10 7.13
N THR A 195 -22.17 -17.99 6.51
CA THR A 195 -22.01 -17.79 5.07
C THR A 195 -20.53 -17.71 4.70
N LEU A 196 -20.21 -18.02 3.44
CA LEU A 196 -18.87 -17.81 2.88
C LEU A 196 -18.42 -16.35 3.07
N SER A 197 -19.33 -15.39 2.86
CA SER A 197 -19.07 -13.97 3.07
C SER A 197 -18.73 -13.64 4.51
N ALA A 198 -19.36 -14.28 5.51
CA ALA A 198 -19.03 -14.04 6.91
C ALA A 198 -17.57 -14.42 7.22
N TYR A 199 -17.09 -15.55 6.72
CA TYR A 199 -15.68 -15.95 6.87
C TYR A 199 -14.74 -14.98 6.15
N LEU A 200 -14.97 -14.70 4.87
CA LEU A 200 -14.06 -13.86 4.08
C LEU A 200 -14.02 -12.41 4.57
N ASN A 201 -15.15 -11.85 4.98
CA ASN A 201 -15.22 -10.48 5.50
C ASN A 201 -14.68 -10.36 6.93
N ALA A 202 -14.66 -11.44 7.71
CA ALA A 202 -13.97 -11.43 9.00
C ALA A 202 -12.46 -11.31 8.80
N LEU A 203 -11.88 -12.04 7.83
CA LEU A 203 -10.45 -11.92 7.51
C LEU A 203 -10.07 -10.48 7.17
N THR A 204 -10.82 -9.84 6.26
CA THR A 204 -10.49 -8.49 5.78
C THR A 204 -10.61 -7.43 6.86
N ARG A 205 -11.62 -7.51 7.75
CA ARG A 205 -11.78 -6.57 8.86
C ARG A 205 -10.68 -6.69 9.93
N HIS A 206 -10.00 -7.84 9.98
CA HIS A 206 -8.91 -8.11 10.92
C HIS A 206 -7.54 -8.11 10.28
N ASN A 207 -7.37 -7.43 9.15
CA ASN A 207 -6.08 -7.25 8.48
C ASN A 207 -5.43 -8.56 8.00
N LEU A 208 -6.26 -9.55 7.68
CA LEU A 208 -5.86 -10.81 7.04
C LEU A 208 -6.36 -10.77 5.59
N ALA A 209 -5.46 -10.54 4.64
CA ALA A 209 -5.80 -10.45 3.23
C ALA A 209 -5.85 -11.87 2.62
N PRO A 210 -7.00 -12.35 2.10
CA PRO A 210 -7.05 -13.63 1.41
C PRO A 210 -6.20 -13.59 0.14
N VAL A 211 -5.23 -14.50 0.03
CA VAL A 211 -4.30 -14.58 -1.11
C VAL A 211 -4.47 -15.86 -1.92
N HIS A 212 -5.11 -16.87 -1.34
CA HIS A 212 -5.41 -18.12 -2.04
C HIS A 212 -6.67 -18.78 -1.46
N ILE A 213 -7.52 -19.31 -2.34
CA ILE A 213 -8.70 -20.08 -1.99
C ILE A 213 -8.71 -21.32 -2.88
N GLU A 214 -8.85 -22.49 -2.27
CA GLU A 214 -8.88 -23.78 -2.94
C GLU A 214 -10.07 -24.61 -2.42
N GLU A 215 -10.65 -25.43 -3.29
CA GLU A 215 -11.65 -26.44 -2.97
C GLU A 215 -11.00 -27.84 -3.12
N PRO A 216 -10.48 -28.45 -2.04
CA PRO A 216 -9.76 -29.72 -2.14
C PRO A 216 -10.66 -30.86 -2.63
N VAL A 217 -10.16 -31.58 -3.65
CA VAL A 217 -10.84 -32.74 -4.25
C VAL A 217 -10.28 -34.03 -3.64
N PRO A 218 -11.12 -35.04 -3.33
CA PRO A 218 -10.62 -36.35 -2.91
C PRO A 218 -9.62 -36.95 -3.89
N THR A 219 -8.51 -37.51 -3.40
CA THR A 219 -7.52 -38.18 -4.26
C THR A 219 -8.11 -39.45 -4.90
N ALA A 220 -7.55 -39.85 -6.05
CA ALA A 220 -7.95 -41.10 -6.72
C ALA A 220 -7.79 -42.32 -5.78
N GLU A 221 -6.65 -42.42 -5.10
CA GLU A 221 -6.39 -43.44 -4.07
C GLU A 221 -7.42 -43.38 -2.93
N GLY A 222 -7.78 -42.17 -2.48
CA GLY A 222 -8.82 -41.95 -1.48
C GLY A 222 -10.19 -42.45 -1.92
N MET A 223 -10.57 -42.22 -3.18
CA MET A 223 -11.84 -42.69 -3.75
C MET A 223 -11.87 -44.19 -4.05
N GLU A 224 -10.71 -44.84 -4.21
CA GLU A 224 -10.60 -46.29 -4.27
C GLU A 224 -10.75 -46.92 -2.89
N GLN A 225 -10.07 -46.36 -1.88
CA GLN A 225 -10.11 -46.83 -0.51
C GLN A 225 -11.46 -46.55 0.19
N TYR A 226 -12.08 -45.40 -0.13
CA TYR A 226 -13.33 -44.91 0.44
C TYR A 226 -14.31 -44.54 -0.70
N PRO A 227 -15.00 -45.52 -1.30
CA PRO A 227 -15.91 -45.28 -2.42
C PRO A 227 -17.04 -44.27 -2.13
N GLU A 228 -17.39 -44.06 -0.86
CA GLU A 228 -18.33 -43.04 -0.40
C GLU A 228 -17.86 -41.59 -0.65
N LEU A 229 -16.58 -41.39 -0.97
CA LEU A 229 -16.02 -40.08 -1.32
C LEU A 229 -16.29 -39.67 -2.76
N ARG A 230 -16.65 -40.60 -3.65
CA ARG A 230 -16.84 -40.33 -5.09
C ARG A 230 -17.84 -39.21 -5.39
N PRO A 231 -19.00 -39.09 -4.70
CA PRO A 231 -19.91 -37.96 -4.92
C PRO A 231 -19.28 -36.59 -4.61
N TRP A 232 -18.25 -36.54 -3.77
CA TRP A 232 -17.53 -35.31 -3.43
C TRP A 232 -16.43 -34.95 -4.43
N ALA A 233 -16.23 -35.74 -5.49
CA ALA A 233 -15.46 -35.33 -6.65
C ALA A 233 -16.21 -34.33 -7.54
N ASP A 234 -17.55 -34.39 -7.52
CA ASP A 234 -18.41 -33.50 -8.33
C ASP A 234 -18.89 -32.26 -7.57
N VAL A 235 -18.87 -32.30 -6.24
CA VAL A 235 -19.34 -31.20 -5.38
C VAL A 235 -18.31 -30.94 -4.26
N PRO A 236 -17.79 -29.71 -4.12
CA PRO A 236 -16.79 -29.40 -3.10
C PRO A 236 -17.30 -29.69 -1.69
N MET A 237 -16.58 -30.55 -0.97
CA MET A 237 -16.88 -30.82 0.44
C MET A 237 -16.25 -29.79 1.36
N LEU A 238 -15.07 -29.29 1.00
CA LEU A 238 -14.19 -28.51 1.86
C LEU A 238 -13.74 -27.24 1.15
N LEU A 239 -13.41 -26.23 1.96
CA LEU A 239 -12.80 -24.99 1.53
C LEU A 239 -11.48 -24.81 2.28
N LEU A 240 -10.41 -24.52 1.57
CA LEU A 240 -9.12 -24.11 2.13
C LEU A 240 -8.88 -22.65 1.75
N VAL A 241 -8.56 -21.82 2.73
CA VAL A 241 -8.25 -20.41 2.53
C VAL A 241 -6.90 -20.11 3.16
N GLU A 242 -6.07 -19.40 2.43
CA GLU A 242 -4.86 -18.78 2.96
C GLU A 242 -5.01 -17.26 2.90
N SER A 243 -4.62 -16.61 3.98
CA SER A 243 -4.51 -15.18 4.11
C SER A 243 -3.12 -14.77 4.62
N VAL A 244 -2.74 -13.53 4.37
CA VAL A 244 -1.51 -12.92 4.93
C VAL A 244 -1.87 -11.76 5.83
N ARG A 245 -1.15 -11.61 6.95
CA ARG A 245 -1.27 -10.44 7.83
C ARG A 245 -0.71 -9.22 7.09
N VAL A 246 -1.53 -8.20 6.90
CA VAL A 246 -1.16 -6.92 6.28
C VAL A 246 -1.29 -5.78 7.27
N ALA A 247 -0.68 -4.63 6.95
CA ALA A 247 -0.89 -3.41 7.73
C ALA A 247 -2.35 -2.92 7.58
N PRO A 248 -2.96 -2.31 8.62
CA PRO A 248 -4.34 -1.84 8.54
C PRO A 248 -4.65 -0.91 7.35
N ALA A 249 -3.70 -0.04 6.99
CA ALA A 249 -3.86 0.87 5.87
C ALA A 249 -3.87 0.17 4.49
N ALA A 250 -3.40 -1.08 4.40
CA ALA A 250 -3.30 -1.78 3.12
C ALA A 250 -4.65 -2.32 2.60
N LEU A 251 -5.69 -2.41 3.44
CA LEU A 251 -7.03 -2.90 3.08
C LEU A 251 -8.10 -1.81 3.01
N GLN A 252 -7.77 -0.56 3.33
CA GLN A 252 -8.69 0.57 3.22
C GLN A 252 -8.89 0.92 1.73
N PRO A 253 -10.11 1.26 1.29
CA PRO A 253 -10.32 1.88 -0.01
C PRO A 253 -9.45 3.13 -0.13
N LEU A 254 -8.82 3.32 -1.28
CA LEU A 254 -8.01 4.51 -1.51
C LEU A 254 -8.93 5.73 -1.54
N GLU A 255 -8.74 6.66 -0.60
CA GLU A 255 -9.45 7.92 -0.61
C GLU A 255 -8.79 8.87 -1.61
N HIS A 256 -9.61 9.68 -2.27
CA HIS A 256 -9.16 10.58 -3.32
C HIS A 256 -9.23 12.04 -2.87
N GLY A 257 -8.14 12.76 -3.08
CA GLY A 257 -8.13 14.21 -2.99
C GLY A 257 -8.92 14.86 -4.12
N VAL A 258 -9.08 16.18 -4.03
CA VAL A 258 -9.87 16.96 -4.98
C VAL A 258 -8.95 17.88 -5.78
N LEU A 259 -9.11 17.89 -7.10
CA LEU A 259 -8.45 18.83 -8.00
C LEU A 259 -9.35 20.02 -8.30
N HIS A 260 -8.99 21.17 -7.74
CA HIS A 260 -9.62 22.46 -8.00
C HIS A 260 -8.91 23.13 -9.18
N ARG A 261 -9.69 23.67 -10.12
CA ARG A 261 -9.18 24.42 -11.28
C ARG A 261 -9.62 25.86 -11.18
N ASP A 262 -8.66 26.78 -11.11
CA ASP A 262 -8.94 28.21 -10.99
C ASP A 262 -8.43 28.97 -12.22
N ARG A 263 -9.15 30.03 -12.58
CA ARG A 263 -8.80 30.97 -13.66
C ARG A 263 -9.10 32.38 -13.19
N ARG A 264 -8.07 33.22 -13.09
CA ARG A 264 -8.20 34.61 -12.62
C ARG A 264 -7.43 35.57 -13.51
N ARG A 265 -7.83 36.84 -13.51
CA ARG A 265 -7.06 37.89 -14.20
C ARG A 265 -5.89 38.33 -13.31
N SER A 266 -4.68 38.18 -13.79
CA SER A 266 -3.47 38.71 -13.16
C SER A 266 -3.35 40.21 -13.46
N ALA A 267 -3.14 41.01 -12.42
CA ALA A 267 -2.85 42.43 -12.57
C ALA A 267 -1.42 42.62 -13.09
N ILE A 268 -0.48 41.84 -12.55
CA ILE A 268 0.95 41.86 -12.92
C ILE A 268 1.16 41.50 -14.39
N LEU A 269 0.52 40.43 -14.87
CA LEU A 269 0.67 39.95 -16.25
C LEU A 269 -0.37 40.55 -17.22
N GLY A 270 -1.33 41.31 -16.69
CA GLY A 270 -2.40 41.96 -17.44
C GLY A 270 -3.40 41.02 -18.13
N ARG A 271 -3.31 39.70 -17.88
CA ARG A 271 -4.03 38.64 -18.62
C ARG A 271 -4.63 37.58 -17.70
N ALA A 272 -5.55 36.77 -18.23
CA ALA A 272 -6.14 35.66 -17.48
C ALA A 272 -5.13 34.50 -17.36
N MET A 273 -4.81 34.14 -16.12
CA MET A 273 -3.93 33.03 -15.75
C MET A 273 -4.74 31.90 -15.15
N ARG A 274 -4.16 30.69 -15.17
CA ARG A 274 -4.76 29.48 -14.59
C ARG A 274 -3.79 28.83 -13.64
N PHE A 275 -4.33 28.14 -12.65
CA PHE A 275 -3.57 27.23 -11.80
C PHE A 275 -4.51 26.12 -11.30
N GLN A 276 -3.92 25.01 -10.86
CA GLN A 276 -4.64 23.94 -10.19
C GLN A 276 -4.23 23.85 -8.73
N VAL A 277 -5.15 23.45 -7.87
CA VAL A 277 -4.89 23.14 -6.46
C VAL A 277 -5.42 21.75 -6.18
N TYR A 278 -4.56 20.85 -5.71
CA TYR A 278 -4.94 19.59 -5.12
C TYR A 278 -5.12 19.79 -3.62
N THR A 279 -6.27 19.38 -3.09
CA THR A 279 -6.50 19.22 -1.65
C THR A 279 -6.52 17.73 -1.29
N PRO A 280 -5.88 17.33 -0.18
CA PRO A 280 -5.74 15.91 0.17
C PRO A 280 -7.09 15.26 0.55
N PRO A 281 -7.16 13.91 0.57
CA PRO A 281 -8.31 13.21 1.13
C PRO A 281 -8.70 13.71 2.52
N GLY A 282 -10.00 13.77 2.79
CA GLY A 282 -10.54 14.25 4.08
C GLY A 282 -10.40 15.77 4.31
N TYR A 283 -9.93 16.56 3.32
CA TYR A 283 -9.80 18.02 3.49
C TYR A 283 -11.12 18.67 3.92
N GLU A 284 -12.24 18.40 3.25
CA GLU A 284 -13.53 19.05 3.55
C GLU A 284 -14.09 18.71 4.95
N ASP A 285 -13.75 17.52 5.48
CA ASP A 285 -14.23 17.03 6.77
C ASP A 285 -13.35 17.47 7.96
N SER A 286 -12.18 18.06 7.67
CA SER A 286 -11.23 18.55 8.66
C SER A 286 -11.28 20.07 8.80
N GLN A 287 -10.75 20.61 9.90
CA GLN A 287 -10.45 22.03 10.08
C GLN A 287 -8.94 22.33 10.12
N ALA A 288 -8.11 21.33 9.90
CA ALA A 288 -6.65 21.48 9.91
C ALA A 288 -6.16 22.40 8.79
N ALA A 289 -5.06 23.09 9.05
CA ALA A 289 -4.24 23.72 8.02
C ALA A 289 -3.13 22.76 7.59
N TYR A 290 -2.75 22.83 6.32
CA TYR A 290 -1.87 21.85 5.71
C TYR A 290 -0.63 22.51 5.11
N PRO A 291 0.51 21.81 5.07
CA PRO A 291 1.65 22.23 4.27
C PRO A 291 1.31 22.32 2.77
N VAL A 292 2.15 23.00 2.00
CA VAL A 292 1.91 23.22 0.57
C VAL A 292 3.18 23.06 -0.27
N VAL A 293 3.03 22.40 -1.42
CA VAL A 293 4.06 22.28 -2.46
C VAL A 293 3.62 23.03 -3.72
N TYR A 294 4.45 23.94 -4.23
CA TYR A 294 4.23 24.59 -5.53
C TYR A 294 5.01 23.86 -6.62
N LEU A 295 4.32 23.24 -7.58
CA LEU A 295 4.93 22.44 -8.64
C LEU A 295 4.89 23.12 -10.01
N LEU A 296 6.07 23.43 -10.54
CA LEU A 296 6.30 24.22 -11.74
C LEU A 296 6.49 23.31 -12.96
N HIS A 297 5.79 23.61 -14.06
CA HIS A 297 5.78 22.77 -15.25
C HIS A 297 6.98 23.00 -16.19
N ARG A 298 7.18 22.08 -17.13
CA ARG A 298 8.22 22.16 -18.16
C ARG A 298 7.91 23.19 -19.26
N TRP A 299 8.92 23.50 -20.07
CA TRP A 299 8.79 24.38 -21.24
C TRP A 299 7.72 23.87 -22.21
N GLY A 300 6.87 24.78 -22.69
CA GLY A 300 5.81 24.46 -23.65
C GLY A 300 4.65 23.62 -23.10
N SER A 301 4.56 23.48 -21.77
CA SER A 301 3.42 22.87 -21.09
C SER A 301 2.59 23.92 -20.34
N ASP A 302 1.74 23.47 -19.41
CA ASP A 302 0.85 24.30 -18.63
C ASP A 302 0.57 23.73 -17.23
N GLU A 303 -0.39 24.32 -16.52
CA GLU A 303 -0.80 23.94 -15.16
C GLU A 303 -1.25 22.47 -15.01
N ARG A 304 -1.46 21.75 -16.13
CA ARG A 304 -1.96 20.37 -16.15
C ARG A 304 -0.84 19.34 -16.31
N GLU A 305 0.43 19.76 -16.49
CA GLU A 305 1.58 18.84 -16.61
C GLU A 305 1.58 17.80 -15.49
N TRP A 306 1.51 18.29 -14.26
CA TRP A 306 1.63 17.47 -13.05
C TRP A 306 0.44 16.53 -12.85
N THR A 307 -0.76 16.90 -13.27
CA THR A 307 -1.98 16.09 -13.09
C THR A 307 -2.27 15.19 -14.28
N GLU A 308 -2.28 15.69 -15.50
CA GLU A 308 -2.71 14.93 -16.68
C GLU A 308 -1.58 14.08 -17.27
N ARG A 309 -0.34 14.56 -17.22
CA ARG A 309 0.82 13.86 -17.79
C ARG A 309 1.62 13.08 -16.76
N LEU A 310 1.83 13.65 -15.57
CA LEU A 310 2.60 13.01 -14.50
C LEU A 310 1.74 12.28 -13.47
N ARG A 311 0.46 12.63 -13.31
CA ARG A 311 -0.48 11.97 -12.38
C ARG A 311 -0.06 12.08 -10.91
N VAL A 312 0.55 13.21 -10.52
CA VAL A 312 1.09 13.43 -9.15
C VAL A 312 0.05 13.28 -8.04
N HIS A 313 -1.19 13.71 -8.29
CA HIS A 313 -2.31 13.62 -7.35
C HIS A 313 -2.66 12.17 -6.97
N GLU A 314 -2.52 11.21 -7.89
CA GLU A 314 -2.78 9.79 -7.59
C GLU A 314 -1.67 9.18 -6.74
N VAL A 315 -0.43 9.64 -6.92
CA VAL A 315 0.69 9.26 -6.07
C VAL A 315 0.50 9.87 -4.68
N ALA A 316 0.08 11.14 -4.59
CA ALA A 316 -0.25 11.79 -3.34
C ALA A 316 -1.37 11.07 -2.59
N ASP A 317 -2.50 10.75 -3.24
CA ASP A 317 -3.62 10.00 -2.65
C ASP A 317 -3.15 8.69 -2.02
N ARG A 318 -2.32 7.93 -2.76
CA ARG A 318 -1.78 6.64 -2.30
C ARG A 318 -0.89 6.80 -1.08
N LEU A 319 0.02 7.78 -1.09
CA LEU A 319 0.96 7.98 0.01
C LEU A 319 0.23 8.49 1.26
N ILE A 320 -0.69 9.43 1.09
CA ILE A 320 -1.48 9.99 2.20
C ILE A 320 -2.39 8.90 2.80
N SER A 321 -3.12 8.15 1.97
CA SER A 321 -4.02 7.08 2.44
C SER A 321 -3.28 5.95 3.18
N ARG A 322 -2.00 5.72 2.85
CA ARG A 322 -1.15 4.73 3.51
C ARG A 322 -0.49 5.24 4.79
N GLY A 323 -0.57 6.54 5.08
CA GLY A 323 0.18 7.18 6.15
C GLY A 323 1.68 7.24 5.87
N ASP A 324 2.09 7.16 4.60
CA ASP A 324 3.49 7.24 4.18
C ASP A 324 4.04 8.68 4.24
N VAL A 325 3.16 9.66 4.10
CA VAL A 325 3.41 11.10 4.21
C VAL A 325 2.19 11.78 4.86
N PRO A 326 2.37 12.90 5.59
CA PRO A 326 1.23 13.66 6.09
C PRO A 326 0.42 14.27 4.94
N PRO A 327 -0.86 14.63 5.14
CA PRO A 327 -1.65 15.32 4.12
C PRO A 327 -1.09 16.73 3.80
N PHE A 328 -1.04 17.11 2.52
CA PHE A 328 -0.58 18.44 2.07
C PHE A 328 -1.30 18.88 0.79
N LEU A 329 -1.22 20.19 0.46
CA LEU A 329 -1.72 20.75 -0.79
C LEU A 329 -0.64 20.73 -1.88
N ILE A 330 -1.08 20.59 -3.14
CA ILE A 330 -0.21 20.79 -4.31
C ILE A 330 -0.79 21.91 -5.16
N VAL A 331 -0.02 22.97 -5.39
CA VAL A 331 -0.41 24.10 -6.24
C VAL A 331 0.41 24.06 -7.52
N MET A 332 -0.26 24.11 -8.67
CA MET A 332 0.36 23.97 -9.99
C MET A 332 0.02 25.20 -10.84
N PRO A 333 0.86 26.26 -10.82
CA PRO A 333 0.61 27.49 -11.57
C PRO A 333 1.00 27.38 -13.05
N GLN A 334 0.29 28.10 -13.91
CA GLN A 334 0.72 28.37 -15.29
C GLN A 334 1.89 29.36 -15.30
N GLY A 335 2.99 28.98 -15.96
CA GLY A 335 4.20 29.79 -16.15
C GLY A 335 4.55 30.09 -17.61
N HIS A 336 3.81 29.56 -18.58
CA HIS A 336 4.10 29.69 -20.01
C HIS A 336 5.56 29.34 -20.34
N LYS A 337 6.29 30.20 -21.06
CA LYS A 337 7.68 30.01 -21.48
C LYS A 337 8.62 30.99 -20.77
N SER A 338 8.39 31.20 -19.47
CA SER A 338 9.04 32.26 -18.69
C SER A 338 10.15 31.81 -17.75
N PHE A 339 10.35 30.49 -17.60
CA PHE A 339 11.15 29.93 -16.50
C PHE A 339 10.64 30.33 -15.10
N PHE A 340 9.40 30.79 -14.99
CA PHE A 340 8.81 31.36 -13.77
C PHE A 340 9.58 32.56 -13.21
N LEU A 341 10.32 33.25 -14.08
CA LEU A 341 11.11 34.44 -13.74
C LEU A 341 10.43 35.69 -14.27
N ASN A 342 10.81 36.83 -13.69
CA ASN A 342 10.52 38.11 -14.31
C ASN A 342 11.37 38.31 -15.57
N ALA A 343 10.70 38.63 -16.67
CA ALA A 343 11.38 38.98 -17.91
C ALA A 343 12.25 40.23 -17.72
N ALA A 344 13.48 40.20 -18.25
CA ALA A 344 14.16 41.44 -18.56
C ALA A 344 13.39 42.11 -19.70
N ALA A 345 13.21 43.44 -19.66
CA ALA A 345 12.52 44.15 -20.73
C ALA A 345 13.09 43.70 -22.09
N PRO A 346 12.27 43.18 -23.03
CA PRO A 346 12.78 42.69 -24.31
C PRO A 346 13.35 43.88 -25.09
N GLN A 347 14.67 44.01 -25.05
CA GLN A 347 15.44 45.03 -25.76
C GLN A 347 16.38 44.30 -26.72
N GLY A 348 16.10 44.40 -28.03
CA GLY A 348 16.95 43.84 -29.07
C GLY A 348 16.20 43.05 -30.13
N ASP A 349 16.93 42.69 -31.19
CA ASP A 349 16.46 41.79 -32.23
C ASP A 349 16.83 40.35 -31.85
N TYR A 350 15.80 39.52 -31.63
CA TYR A 350 15.97 38.11 -31.26
C TYR A 350 15.63 37.15 -32.41
N SER A 351 15.43 37.67 -33.63
CA SER A 351 14.95 36.88 -34.78
C SER A 351 15.84 35.66 -35.04
N ALA A 352 17.16 35.81 -34.96
CA ALA A 352 18.11 34.71 -35.15
C ALA A 352 17.93 33.55 -34.14
N ILE A 353 17.62 33.84 -32.87
CA ILE A 353 17.38 32.81 -31.84
C ILE A 353 15.99 32.17 -32.06
N LEU A 354 14.98 32.97 -32.39
CA LEU A 354 13.63 32.45 -32.62
C LEU A 354 13.55 31.59 -33.89
N GLU A 355 14.30 31.95 -34.92
CA GLU A 355 14.37 31.22 -36.20
C GLU A 355 15.20 29.94 -36.11
N SER A 356 16.05 29.77 -35.09
CA SER A 356 16.82 28.53 -34.91
C SER A 356 15.93 27.33 -34.61
N ASP A 357 14.80 27.56 -33.93
CA ASP A 357 13.74 26.57 -33.75
C ASP A 357 12.36 27.27 -33.62
N PRO A 358 11.68 27.53 -34.75
CA PRO A 358 10.44 28.31 -34.76
C PRO A 358 9.27 27.60 -34.07
N VAL A 359 9.33 26.27 -33.94
CA VAL A 359 8.30 25.50 -33.23
C VAL A 359 8.55 25.55 -31.73
N PHE A 360 9.79 25.32 -31.31
CA PHE A 360 10.17 25.33 -29.90
C PHE A 360 10.05 26.73 -29.29
N PHE A 361 10.42 27.79 -30.01
CA PHE A 361 10.34 29.18 -29.55
C PHE A 361 9.02 29.89 -29.86
N LYS A 362 8.06 29.18 -30.46
CA LYS A 362 6.72 29.73 -30.71
C LYS A 362 6.14 30.41 -29.45
N ASP A 363 5.68 31.64 -29.58
CA ASP A 363 5.09 32.44 -28.50
C ASP A 363 6.00 32.71 -27.28
N ALA A 364 7.32 32.46 -27.37
CA ALA A 364 8.24 32.69 -26.26
C ALA A 364 8.25 34.16 -25.80
N LEU A 365 8.33 35.11 -26.75
CA LEU A 365 8.36 36.54 -26.42
C LEU A 365 6.98 37.10 -26.01
N THR A 366 5.90 36.68 -26.68
CA THR A 366 4.54 37.15 -26.36
C THR A 366 4.03 36.58 -25.02
N GLY A 367 4.60 35.45 -24.61
CA GLY A 367 4.41 34.84 -23.31
C GLY A 367 5.24 35.45 -22.18
N CYS A 368 6.20 36.33 -22.45
CA CYS A 368 7.04 36.96 -21.41
C CYS A 368 6.24 37.91 -20.49
N GLY A 369 6.74 38.09 -19.28
CA GLY A 369 6.14 38.94 -18.25
C GLY A 369 6.80 38.70 -16.89
N ASN A 370 6.22 39.28 -15.85
CA ASN A 370 6.71 39.16 -14.49
C ASN A 370 6.14 37.93 -13.77
N TYR A 371 6.65 36.73 -14.10
CA TYR A 371 6.09 35.47 -13.55
C TYR A 371 6.55 35.15 -12.13
N GLU A 372 7.70 35.67 -11.71
CA GLU A 372 8.15 35.59 -10.33
C GLU A 372 7.20 36.42 -9.45
N ASP A 373 6.94 37.68 -9.82
CA ASP A 373 6.00 38.54 -9.07
C ASP A 373 4.58 37.94 -9.10
N TYR A 374 4.12 37.42 -10.25
CA TYR A 374 2.82 36.74 -10.36
C TYR A 374 2.70 35.58 -9.35
N LEU A 375 3.73 34.74 -9.24
CA LEU A 375 3.70 33.62 -8.30
C LEU A 375 3.70 34.12 -6.85
N LEU A 376 4.61 35.03 -6.52
CA LEU A 376 4.88 35.46 -5.14
C LEU A 376 3.83 36.43 -4.59
N GLU A 377 3.30 37.32 -5.43
CA GLU A 377 2.40 38.40 -5.00
C GLU A 377 0.92 38.15 -5.32
N GLU A 378 0.61 37.24 -6.26
CA GLU A 378 -0.78 36.92 -6.61
C GLU A 378 -1.16 35.47 -6.28
N VAL A 379 -0.39 34.47 -6.73
CA VAL A 379 -0.78 33.06 -6.56
C VAL A 379 -0.64 32.61 -5.10
N ILE A 380 0.52 32.81 -4.47
CA ILE A 380 0.76 32.39 -3.09
C ILE A 380 -0.27 33.04 -2.13
N PRO A 381 -0.44 34.38 -2.12
CA PRO A 381 -1.40 35.03 -1.22
C PRO A 381 -2.85 34.61 -1.48
N HIS A 382 -3.22 34.38 -2.75
CA HIS A 382 -4.57 33.90 -3.08
C HIS A 382 -4.83 32.50 -2.54
N VAL A 383 -3.86 31.58 -2.68
CA VAL A 383 -3.98 30.22 -2.15
C VAL A 383 -4.12 30.26 -0.63
N GLU A 384 -3.31 31.04 0.06
CA GLU A 384 -3.35 31.15 1.53
C GLU A 384 -4.63 31.82 2.04
N ALA A 385 -5.23 32.71 1.25
CA ALA A 385 -6.53 33.32 1.59
C ALA A 385 -7.72 32.40 1.29
N THR A 386 -7.57 31.43 0.40
CA THR A 386 -8.67 30.58 -0.10
C THR A 386 -8.67 29.18 0.52
N TYR A 387 -7.49 28.64 0.81
CA TYR A 387 -7.30 27.29 1.34
C TYR A 387 -6.63 27.33 2.71
N ARG A 388 -6.83 26.27 3.50
CA ARG A 388 -6.24 26.15 4.85
C ARG A 388 -4.79 25.70 4.74
N VAL A 389 -3.88 26.67 4.68
CA VAL A 389 -2.45 26.45 4.49
C VAL A 389 -1.66 26.89 5.73
N LEU A 390 -0.65 26.11 6.09
CA LEU A 390 0.41 26.53 7.01
C LEU A 390 1.36 27.47 6.24
N ALA A 391 1.17 28.78 6.42
CA ALA A 391 1.80 29.81 5.61
C ALA A 391 3.24 30.20 6.02
N ASP A 392 3.88 29.47 6.93
CA ASP A 392 5.28 29.69 7.25
C ASP A 392 6.22 28.93 6.29
N ARG A 393 7.50 29.31 6.28
CA ARG A 393 8.49 28.72 5.35
C ARG A 393 8.74 27.24 5.59
N GLU A 394 8.63 26.74 6.83
CA GLU A 394 8.93 25.34 7.15
C GLU A 394 7.91 24.41 6.50
N HIS A 395 6.69 24.89 6.26
CA HIS A 395 5.59 24.16 5.63
C HIS A 395 5.37 24.51 4.14
N ARG A 396 6.30 25.26 3.53
CA ARG A 396 6.22 25.64 2.11
C ARG A 396 7.41 25.09 1.32
N ALA A 397 7.09 24.27 0.32
CA ALA A 397 8.05 23.74 -0.62
C ALA A 397 7.75 24.21 -2.06
N ILE A 398 8.78 24.20 -2.91
CA ILE A 398 8.65 24.47 -4.34
C ILE A 398 9.41 23.43 -5.16
N GLY A 399 8.87 23.05 -6.30
CA GLY A 399 9.40 21.96 -7.10
C GLY A 399 9.18 22.19 -8.57
N GLY A 400 9.95 21.54 -9.44
CA GLY A 400 9.72 21.69 -10.86
C GLY A 400 10.50 20.73 -11.74
N VAL A 401 9.97 20.50 -12.96
CA VAL A 401 10.64 19.70 -14.00
C VAL A 401 11.20 20.60 -15.10
N SER A 402 12.42 20.32 -15.59
CA SER A 402 12.99 21.02 -16.74
C SER A 402 13.05 22.55 -16.52
N MET A 403 12.37 23.33 -17.37
CA MET A 403 12.13 24.77 -17.16
C MET A 403 11.62 25.11 -15.76
N GLY A 404 10.68 24.30 -15.24
CA GLY A 404 10.14 24.49 -13.90
C GLY A 404 11.18 24.19 -12.82
N GLY A 405 12.08 23.22 -13.04
CA GLY A 405 13.15 22.89 -12.10
C GLY A 405 14.17 24.01 -11.97
N HIS A 406 14.47 24.69 -13.09
CA HIS A 406 15.24 25.92 -13.09
C HIS A 406 14.53 27.02 -12.27
N GLY A 407 13.25 27.29 -12.58
CA GLY A 407 12.47 28.32 -11.87
C GLY A 407 12.35 28.05 -10.37
N ALA A 408 12.05 26.82 -9.97
CA ALA A 408 11.91 26.43 -8.58
C ALA A 408 13.20 26.70 -7.80
N LEU A 409 14.35 26.34 -8.38
CA LEU A 409 15.64 26.54 -7.75
C LEU A 409 16.04 28.02 -7.67
N THR A 410 15.86 28.79 -8.74
CA THR A 410 16.10 30.25 -8.71
C THR A 410 15.26 30.92 -7.63
N LEU A 411 13.96 30.61 -7.58
CA LEU A 411 13.03 31.23 -6.63
C LEU A 411 13.37 30.85 -5.19
N ALA A 412 13.67 29.58 -4.90
CA ALA A 412 14.05 29.15 -3.56
C ALA A 412 15.36 29.77 -3.08
N LEU A 413 16.36 29.92 -3.96
CA LEU A 413 17.65 30.54 -3.63
C LEU A 413 17.54 32.06 -3.44
N ARG A 414 16.64 32.73 -4.17
CA ARG A 414 16.42 34.19 -4.03
C ARG A 414 15.46 34.54 -2.89
N HIS A 415 14.56 33.63 -2.54
CA HIS A 415 13.55 33.81 -1.49
C HIS A 415 13.64 32.72 -0.41
N PRO A 416 14.79 32.55 0.26
CA PRO A 416 14.98 31.51 1.29
C PRO A 416 14.08 31.71 2.53
N ASP A 417 13.53 32.92 2.68
CA ASP A 417 12.56 33.25 3.73
C ASP A 417 11.15 32.72 3.42
N LEU A 418 10.86 32.33 2.18
CA LEU A 418 9.56 31.80 1.76
C LEU A 418 9.53 30.27 1.66
N PHE A 419 10.65 29.64 1.30
CA PHE A 419 10.73 28.20 1.03
C PHE A 419 11.80 27.53 1.90
N SER A 420 11.44 26.47 2.61
CA SER A 420 12.40 25.62 3.33
C SER A 420 12.96 24.48 2.47
N THR A 421 12.25 24.12 1.40
CA THR A 421 12.50 22.90 0.62
C THR A 421 12.30 23.17 -0.87
N VAL A 422 13.25 22.70 -1.70
CA VAL A 422 13.18 22.79 -3.16
C VAL A 422 13.55 21.49 -3.85
N GLY A 423 12.78 21.12 -4.88
CA GLY A 423 13.09 20.00 -5.77
C GLY A 423 13.31 20.45 -7.21
N ALA A 424 14.47 20.14 -7.76
CA ALA A 424 14.86 20.49 -9.12
C ALA A 424 15.04 19.20 -9.94
N HIS A 425 14.04 18.87 -10.74
CA HIS A 425 13.97 17.61 -11.49
C HIS A 425 14.36 17.80 -12.95
N SER A 426 15.51 17.27 -13.36
CA SER A 426 16.16 17.53 -14.66
C SER A 426 16.18 19.03 -15.02
N PRO A 427 16.70 19.94 -14.18
CA PRO A 427 16.53 21.38 -14.40
C PRO A 427 17.20 21.88 -15.69
N ALA A 428 16.51 22.75 -16.42
CA ALA A 428 17.01 23.38 -17.64
C ALA A 428 17.91 24.58 -17.32
N LEU A 429 19.20 24.30 -17.14
CA LEU A 429 20.22 25.27 -16.76
C LEU A 429 20.97 25.81 -17.97
N PHE A 430 21.39 27.07 -17.89
CA PHE A 430 22.04 27.78 -18.99
C PHE A 430 23.55 27.89 -18.79
N GLU A 431 24.24 28.41 -19.81
CA GLU A 431 25.66 28.79 -19.76
C GLU A 431 25.79 30.29 -20.02
N GLU A 432 26.88 30.91 -19.57
CA GLU A 432 27.15 32.33 -19.87
C GLU A 432 27.24 32.60 -21.38
N SER A 433 27.67 31.61 -22.17
CA SER A 433 27.73 31.66 -23.63
C SER A 433 26.35 31.60 -24.29
N PHE A 434 25.33 31.12 -23.58
CA PHE A 434 23.98 30.93 -24.11
C PHE A 434 22.92 30.94 -22.99
N TYR A 435 22.27 32.09 -22.83
CA TYR A 435 21.08 32.28 -21.99
C TYR A 435 20.02 33.11 -22.72
N PRO A 436 18.72 33.01 -22.36
CA PRO A 436 17.68 33.81 -22.99
C PRO A 436 17.77 35.30 -22.59
N PRO A 437 18.12 36.22 -23.50
CA PRO A 437 18.30 37.64 -23.15
C PRO A 437 16.98 38.32 -22.75
N TRP A 438 15.83 37.83 -23.19
CA TRP A 438 14.53 38.34 -22.72
C TRP A 438 14.20 37.94 -21.27
N LEU A 439 14.92 36.96 -20.70
CA LEU A 439 14.79 36.63 -19.27
C LEU A 439 15.85 37.39 -18.47
N TYR A 440 17.09 37.37 -18.94
CA TYR A 440 18.24 37.80 -18.16
C TYR A 440 18.73 39.22 -18.47
N GLY A 441 18.43 39.75 -19.65
CA GLY A 441 18.93 41.03 -20.13
C GLY A 441 20.36 40.88 -20.61
N ASP A 442 21.30 41.08 -19.70
CA ASP A 442 22.74 41.00 -19.95
C ASP A 442 23.42 39.99 -19.01
N LEU A 443 24.75 39.93 -19.07
CA LEU A 443 25.53 38.98 -18.27
C LEU A 443 25.44 39.28 -16.76
N ALA A 444 25.23 40.55 -16.37
CA ALA A 444 25.04 40.91 -14.97
C ALA A 444 23.69 40.39 -14.46
N GLY A 445 22.61 40.61 -15.22
CA GLY A 445 21.29 40.08 -14.89
C GLY A 445 21.22 38.55 -14.95
N PHE A 446 22.04 37.91 -15.79
CA PHE A 446 22.27 36.46 -15.78
C PHE A 446 22.92 35.99 -14.47
N ALA A 447 24.09 36.56 -14.12
CA ALA A 447 24.81 36.20 -12.91
C ALA A 447 24.00 36.44 -11.62
N GLU A 448 23.07 37.40 -11.62
CA GLU A 448 22.19 37.67 -10.48
C GLU A 448 21.08 36.63 -10.29
N ARG A 449 20.63 35.95 -11.35
CA ARG A 449 19.37 35.17 -11.33
C ARG A 449 19.53 33.71 -11.75
N ASP A 450 20.63 33.34 -12.37
CA ASP A 450 20.92 31.96 -12.74
C ASP A 450 21.18 31.09 -11.49
N PRO A 451 20.58 29.88 -11.39
CA PRO A 451 20.75 29.02 -10.23
C PRO A 451 22.20 28.64 -9.90
N VAL A 452 23.08 28.46 -10.90
CA VAL A 452 24.47 28.08 -10.66
C VAL A 452 25.23 29.24 -10.02
N HIS A 453 25.03 30.46 -10.52
CA HIS A 453 25.62 31.66 -9.93
C HIS A 453 25.07 31.96 -8.54
N LEU A 454 23.75 31.82 -8.35
CA LEU A 454 23.10 31.99 -7.05
C LEU A 454 23.64 31.01 -6.01
N ALA A 455 23.78 29.73 -6.36
CA ALA A 455 24.37 28.71 -5.51
C ALA A 455 25.84 29.02 -5.15
N SER A 456 26.56 29.66 -6.06
CA SER A 456 27.97 30.05 -5.89
C SER A 456 28.16 31.38 -5.15
N SER A 457 27.10 32.02 -4.68
CA SER A 457 27.21 33.33 -4.03
C SER A 457 27.76 33.24 -2.60
N ARG A 458 28.52 34.27 -2.19
CA ARG A 458 29.18 34.31 -0.86
C ARG A 458 28.21 34.30 0.33
N GLN A 459 26.91 34.53 0.10
CA GLN A 459 25.90 34.52 1.16
C GLN A 459 25.76 33.13 1.80
N TRP A 460 25.88 32.08 0.99
CA TRP A 460 25.76 30.68 1.43
C TRP A 460 27.01 30.21 2.17
N ALA A 461 28.20 30.60 1.67
CA ALA A 461 29.49 30.28 2.30
C ALA A 461 29.66 30.90 3.71
N ALA A 462 28.90 31.94 4.05
CA ALA A 462 28.96 32.59 5.35
C ALA A 462 27.99 32.01 6.39
N GLY A 463 27.20 30.98 6.05
CA GLY A 463 26.19 30.39 6.96
C GLY A 463 25.10 31.37 7.39
N ARG A 464 24.86 32.43 6.61
CA ARG A 464 23.94 33.54 6.94
C ARG A 464 22.52 33.34 6.43
N VAL A 465 22.23 32.22 5.79
CA VAL A 465 20.93 31.95 5.18
C VAL A 465 20.27 30.77 5.91
N PRO A 466 18.94 30.82 6.15
CA PRO A 466 18.23 29.68 6.71
C PRO A 466 18.47 28.39 5.91
N LEU A 467 18.42 27.25 6.59
CA LEU A 467 18.64 25.95 5.95
C LEU A 467 17.61 25.74 4.83
N LEU A 468 18.09 25.57 3.60
CA LEU A 468 17.30 25.20 2.44
C LEU A 468 17.63 23.75 2.08
N ARG A 469 16.62 22.88 2.07
CA ARG A 469 16.76 21.49 1.64
C ARG A 469 16.59 21.41 0.14
N VAL A 470 17.58 20.87 -0.57
CA VAL A 470 17.56 20.77 -2.03
C VAL A 470 17.57 19.30 -2.46
N TYR A 471 16.63 18.90 -3.30
CA TYR A 471 16.64 17.63 -4.03
C TYR A 471 16.94 17.91 -5.49
N LEU A 472 18.02 17.33 -6.00
CA LEU A 472 18.45 17.49 -7.38
C LEU A 472 18.52 16.11 -8.03
N ASP A 473 17.76 15.89 -9.10
CA ASP A 473 17.88 14.68 -9.89
C ASP A 473 17.94 14.93 -11.39
N CYS A 474 18.53 13.98 -12.10
CA CYS A 474 18.57 13.95 -13.55
C CYS A 474 18.71 12.51 -14.05
N GLY A 475 18.20 12.26 -15.26
CA GLY A 475 18.36 10.97 -15.92
C GLY A 475 19.78 10.78 -16.46
N SER A 476 20.33 9.57 -16.39
CA SER A 476 21.67 9.28 -16.93
C SER A 476 21.80 9.42 -18.44
N GLU A 477 20.69 9.43 -19.18
CA GLU A 477 20.63 9.71 -20.61
C GLU A 477 19.98 11.07 -20.92
N ASP A 478 19.78 11.92 -19.91
CA ASP A 478 19.21 13.25 -20.08
C ASP A 478 20.24 14.19 -20.73
N VAL A 479 19.82 14.88 -21.78
CA VAL A 479 20.67 15.84 -22.53
C VAL A 479 21.10 17.03 -21.67
N LEU A 480 20.41 17.29 -20.56
CA LEU A 480 20.72 18.39 -19.65
C LEU A 480 21.69 17.99 -18.53
N LEU A 481 21.99 16.69 -18.38
CA LEU A 481 22.84 16.16 -17.31
C LEU A 481 24.18 16.92 -17.15
N PRO A 482 24.94 17.24 -18.21
CA PRO A 482 26.21 17.95 -18.05
C PRO A 482 26.08 19.28 -17.31
N ARG A 483 24.97 20.00 -17.50
CA ARG A 483 24.70 21.26 -16.79
C ARG A 483 24.21 21.03 -15.37
N VAL A 484 23.42 19.98 -15.15
CA VAL A 484 23.02 19.58 -13.79
C VAL A 484 24.25 19.23 -12.94
N GLU A 485 25.25 18.57 -13.51
CA GLU A 485 26.52 18.26 -12.83
C GLU A 485 27.35 19.51 -12.49
N VAL A 486 27.22 20.60 -13.27
CA VAL A 486 27.84 21.89 -12.93
C VAL A 486 27.15 22.49 -11.69
N LEU A 487 25.83 22.48 -11.65
CA LEU A 487 25.07 22.95 -10.48
C LEU A 487 25.38 22.10 -9.24
N HIS A 488 25.38 20.77 -9.36
CA HIS A 488 25.70 19.86 -8.27
C HIS A 488 27.06 20.20 -7.64
N ARG A 489 28.09 20.42 -8.47
CA ARG A 489 29.42 20.85 -8.01
C ARG A 489 29.38 22.21 -7.33
N ALA A 490 28.68 23.19 -7.90
CA ALA A 490 28.54 24.52 -7.31
C ALA A 490 27.91 24.46 -5.90
N LEU A 491 26.86 23.65 -5.72
CA LEU A 491 26.20 23.42 -4.44
C LEU A 491 27.15 22.76 -3.42
N LEU A 492 27.92 21.74 -3.85
CA LEU A 492 28.92 21.08 -3.00
C LEU A 492 30.03 22.05 -2.55
N GLU A 493 30.61 22.79 -3.49
CA GLU A 493 31.74 23.70 -3.24
C GLU A 493 31.38 24.83 -2.26
N HIS A 494 30.10 25.25 -2.25
CA HIS A 494 29.61 26.35 -1.41
C HIS A 494 28.86 25.89 -0.15
N GLY A 495 28.90 24.59 0.14
CA GLY A 495 28.38 24.01 1.39
C GLY A 495 26.86 23.99 1.50
N LEU A 496 26.15 24.03 0.36
CA LEU A 496 24.70 23.88 0.33
C LEU A 496 24.34 22.40 0.40
N ALA A 497 23.82 21.97 1.55
CA ALA A 497 23.37 20.60 1.76
C ALA A 497 22.25 20.26 0.77
N HIS A 498 22.47 19.22 -0.04
CA HIS A 498 21.51 18.78 -1.03
C HIS A 498 21.64 17.28 -1.26
N GLU A 499 20.55 16.68 -1.71
CA GLU A 499 20.54 15.34 -2.27
C GLU A 499 20.76 15.42 -3.78
N TYR A 500 21.64 14.57 -4.31
CA TYR A 500 21.87 14.44 -5.74
C TYR A 500 21.62 13.00 -6.18
N HIS A 501 20.68 12.82 -7.09
CA HIS A 501 20.22 11.51 -7.53
C HIS A 501 20.36 11.36 -9.05
N LEU A 502 21.07 10.33 -9.47
CA LEU A 502 21.25 9.98 -10.88
C LEU A 502 20.64 8.60 -11.12
N TYR A 503 19.58 8.55 -11.92
CA TYR A 503 18.85 7.31 -12.22
C TYR A 503 18.79 7.04 -13.74
N PRO A 504 18.62 5.78 -14.17
CA PRO A 504 18.36 5.45 -15.58
C PRO A 504 17.16 6.21 -16.14
N GLY A 505 17.31 6.82 -17.31
CA GLY A 505 16.27 7.56 -18.02
C GLY A 505 16.79 8.80 -18.74
N GLY A 506 15.94 9.35 -19.62
CA GLY A 506 16.22 10.60 -20.35
C GLY A 506 15.26 11.74 -19.99
N HIS A 507 15.33 12.83 -20.74
CA HIS A 507 14.53 14.05 -20.51
C HIS A 507 13.04 13.90 -20.88
N ASN A 508 12.28 13.08 -20.15
CA ASN A 508 10.92 12.74 -20.51
C ASN A 508 10.00 12.41 -19.32
N SER A 509 8.70 12.38 -19.60
CA SER A 509 7.68 12.14 -18.59
C SER A 509 7.66 10.71 -18.03
N SER A 510 8.28 9.73 -18.68
CA SER A 510 8.41 8.40 -18.10
C SER A 510 9.44 8.40 -16.97
N TYR A 511 10.54 9.10 -17.14
CA TYR A 511 11.54 9.32 -16.08
C TYR A 511 10.90 9.99 -14.86
N TRP A 512 10.33 11.20 -15.01
CA TRP A 512 9.76 11.92 -13.87
C TRP A 512 8.62 11.16 -13.17
N ARG A 513 7.80 10.39 -13.91
CA ARG A 513 6.73 9.57 -13.31
C ARG A 513 7.25 8.47 -12.39
N LEU A 514 8.40 7.88 -12.70
CA LEU A 514 8.98 6.82 -11.88
C LEU A 514 9.47 7.33 -10.53
N HIS A 515 9.72 8.63 -10.40
CA HIS A 515 10.35 9.23 -9.21
C HIS A 515 9.40 10.12 -8.39
N LEU A 516 8.12 10.19 -8.74
CA LEU A 516 7.15 11.04 -8.04
C LEU A 516 6.99 10.69 -6.56
N GLU A 517 7.11 9.41 -6.21
CA GLU A 517 6.99 8.99 -4.81
C GLU A 517 8.15 9.53 -3.98
N GLU A 518 9.38 9.43 -4.49
CA GLU A 518 10.58 10.00 -3.89
C GLU A 518 10.47 11.52 -3.76
N TYR A 519 9.97 12.21 -4.80
CA TYR A 519 9.78 13.65 -4.77
C TYR A 519 8.81 14.08 -3.66
N LEU A 520 7.63 13.45 -3.60
CA LEU A 520 6.61 13.79 -2.60
C LEU A 520 7.06 13.46 -1.18
N ARG A 521 7.76 12.34 -0.97
CA ARG A 521 8.36 12.00 0.32
C ARG A 521 9.43 13.03 0.73
N PHE A 522 10.27 13.48 -0.21
CA PHE A 522 11.25 14.51 0.07
C PHE A 522 10.60 15.84 0.49
N TYR A 523 9.59 16.30 -0.24
CA TYR A 523 8.86 17.53 0.11
C TYR A 523 8.21 17.43 1.49
N ALA A 524 7.57 16.29 1.77
CA ALA A 524 6.81 16.11 3.01
C ALA A 524 7.68 15.73 4.23
N ALA A 525 8.95 15.38 4.02
CA ALA A 525 9.83 15.02 5.12
C ALA A 525 10.00 16.21 6.09
N GLY A 526 9.77 15.96 7.38
CA GLY A 526 9.83 16.96 8.43
C GLY A 526 8.49 17.62 8.79
N TRP A 527 7.43 17.39 8.00
CA TRP A 527 6.07 17.78 8.39
C TRP A 527 5.47 16.76 9.35
N ALA A 528 4.67 17.24 10.31
CA ALA A 528 3.99 16.40 11.28
C ALA A 528 2.72 15.76 10.68
N PHE A 529 2.38 14.57 11.19
CA PHE A 529 1.10 13.88 10.92
C PHE A 529 -0.05 14.47 11.71
#